data_AF-A0AAV2FJF8-F1
#
_entry.id   AF-A0AAV2FJF8-F1
#
_cell.length_a   1.000
_cell.length_b   1.000
_cell.length_c   1.000
_cell.angle_alpha   90.00
_cell.angle_beta   90.00
_cell.angle_gamma   90.00
#
_symmetry.space_group_name_H-M   'P 1'
#
loop_
_entity.id
_entity.type
_entity.pdbx_description
1 polymer ?
#
loop_
_entity_poly.entity_id
_entity_poly.type
_entity_poly.pdbx_seq_one_letter_code
_entity_poly.pdbx_strand_id
1 'polypeptide(L)'
;MVDRTHKGCDECPFCGQRETQIHLFQECGWVRRVWSPSSLNHLFERGTNLTCEEWLISLQELEEDEAIRQFLVALWFIWNKRNNQMWNKKKMEEYEIINRAERWLAEYLEYQTSSAMTPTRTPPSRAPQISANYKINCNIPFRLKSYFVR
;
A
#
# COMPACT_ATOMS: atom_id res chain seq x y z
N MET A 1 36.00 5.27 0.00
CA MET A 1 34.90 5.59 0.93
C MET A 1 33.77 6.14 0.06
N VAL A 2 32.77 5.32 -0.24
CA VAL A 2 31.63 5.75 -1.05
C VAL A 2 30.59 6.30 -0.09
N ASP A 3 30.37 7.60 -0.18
CA ASP A 3 29.34 8.31 0.55
C ASP A 3 27.96 7.69 0.22
N ARG A 4 27.31 7.16 1.25
CA ARG A 4 25.94 6.60 1.19
C ARG A 4 24.94 7.62 1.75
N THR A 5 25.13 8.91 1.51
CA THR A 5 24.12 9.93 1.82
C THR A 5 22.88 9.75 0.95
N HIS A 6 21.88 9.10 1.54
CA HIS A 6 20.47 9.46 1.51
C HIS A 6 20.02 10.28 0.28
N LYS A 7 19.62 9.61 -0.80
CA LYS A 7 18.58 10.16 -1.71
C LYS A 7 17.21 9.64 -1.26
N GLY A 8 16.87 9.92 0.00
CA GLY A 8 15.48 10.04 0.40
C GLY A 8 14.99 11.33 -0.25
N CYS A 9 14.17 11.23 -1.28
CA CYS A 9 13.51 12.41 -1.82
C CYS A 9 12.45 12.80 -0.79
N ASP A 10 12.69 13.89 -0.07
CA ASP A 10 11.70 14.49 0.83
C ASP A 10 10.50 15.05 0.06
N GLU A 11 10.52 14.97 -1.27
CA GLU A 11 9.45 15.41 -2.17
C GLU A 11 8.76 14.23 -2.85
N CYS A 12 7.44 14.30 -2.95
CA CYS A 12 6.62 13.32 -3.63
C CYS A 12 6.92 13.35 -5.14
N PRO A 13 7.22 12.20 -5.78
CA PRO A 13 7.51 12.14 -7.21
C PRO A 13 6.33 12.49 -8.12
N PHE A 14 5.12 12.58 -7.57
CA PHE A 14 3.91 12.85 -8.35
C PHE A 14 3.48 14.31 -8.29
N CYS A 15 3.68 15.01 -7.16
CA CYS A 15 3.19 16.37 -6.97
C CYS A 15 4.25 17.36 -6.47
N GLY A 16 5.47 16.90 -6.16
CA GLY A 16 6.57 17.74 -5.67
C GLY A 16 6.41 18.28 -4.24
N GLN A 17 5.32 17.98 -3.55
CA GLN A 17 5.11 18.39 -2.15
C GLN A 17 5.93 17.52 -1.20
N ARG A 18 6.11 17.98 0.04
CA ARG A 18 6.81 17.21 1.08
C ARG A 18 6.15 15.84 1.27
N GLU A 19 6.95 14.78 1.16
CA GLU A 19 6.47 13.42 1.29
C GLU A 19 6.48 12.96 2.74
N THR A 20 5.28 12.70 3.26
CA THR A 20 5.02 12.04 4.54
C THR A 20 4.28 10.73 4.28
N GLN A 21 4.10 9.89 5.31
CA GLN A 21 3.34 8.64 5.17
C GLN A 21 1.89 8.90 4.78
N ILE A 22 1.26 9.87 5.45
CA ILE A 22 -0.12 10.27 5.14
C ILE A 22 -0.19 10.94 3.76
N HIS A 23 0.84 11.68 3.35
CA HIS A 23 0.90 12.23 1.99
C HIS A 23 0.93 11.13 0.93
N LEU A 24 1.75 10.09 1.14
CA LEU A 24 1.93 8.98 0.21
C LEU A 24 0.62 8.20 -0.03
N PHE A 25 -0.28 8.16 0.95
CA PHE A 25 -1.53 7.40 0.85
C PHE A 25 -2.80 8.24 0.75
N GLN A 26 -2.75 9.53 1.12
CA GLN A 26 -3.97 10.33 1.29
C GLN A 26 -3.91 11.76 0.76
N GLU A 27 -2.87 12.51 1.11
CA GLU A 27 -2.86 13.96 0.80
C GLU A 27 -2.42 14.26 -0.63
N CYS A 28 -1.66 13.37 -1.26
CA CYS A 28 -1.19 13.56 -2.62
C CYS A 28 -2.36 13.58 -3.62
N GLY A 29 -2.41 14.63 -4.45
CA GLY A 29 -3.46 14.79 -5.48
C GLY A 29 -3.50 13.64 -6.49
N TRP A 30 -2.35 13.03 -6.79
CA TRP A 30 -2.28 11.81 -7.62
C TRP A 30 -2.98 10.64 -6.95
N VAL A 31 -2.79 10.47 -5.65
CA VAL A 31 -3.39 9.38 -4.88
C VAL A 31 -4.89 9.58 -4.73
N ARG A 32 -5.36 10.82 -4.54
CA ARG A 32 -6.80 11.13 -4.53
C ARG A 32 -7.49 10.72 -5.84
N ARG A 33 -6.82 10.89 -6.98
CA ARG A 33 -7.36 10.46 -8.28
C ARG A 33 -7.39 8.94 -8.46
N VAL A 34 -6.51 8.20 -7.77
CA VAL A 34 -6.59 6.73 -7.71
C VAL A 34 -7.85 6.28 -6.97
N TRP A 35 -8.17 6.92 -5.84
CA TRP A 35 -9.30 6.52 -4.99
C TRP A 35 -10.65 7.04 -5.46
N SER A 36 -10.71 8.24 -6.04
CA SER A 36 -11.96 8.90 -6.42
C SER A 36 -12.93 8.05 -7.25
N PRO A 37 -12.51 7.27 -8.26
CA PRO A 37 -13.41 6.40 -9.02
C PRO A 37 -13.62 5.01 -8.38
N SER A 38 -12.95 4.69 -7.28
CA SER A 38 -12.98 3.37 -6.65
C SER A 38 -14.21 3.17 -5.77
N SER A 39 -14.74 1.95 -5.76
CA SER A 39 -15.71 1.50 -4.75
C SER A 39 -15.16 1.60 -3.32
N LEU A 40 -13.84 1.62 -3.16
CA LEU A 40 -13.13 1.72 -1.88
C LEU A 40 -12.95 3.17 -1.39
N ASN A 41 -13.47 4.18 -2.11
CA ASN A 41 -13.31 5.59 -1.72
C ASN A 41 -13.85 5.89 -0.31
N HIS A 42 -14.89 5.16 0.13
CA HIS A 42 -15.41 5.29 1.49
C HIS A 42 -14.37 4.91 2.58
N LEU A 43 -13.50 3.92 2.34
CA LEU A 43 -12.40 3.56 3.24
C LEU A 43 -11.27 4.59 3.21
N PHE A 44 -11.04 5.18 2.04
CA PHE A 44 -10.13 6.29 1.84
C PHE A 44 -10.53 7.53 2.66
N GLU A 45 -11.82 7.91 2.60
CA GLU A 45 -12.35 9.09 3.27
C GLU A 45 -12.30 8.98 4.80
N ARG A 46 -12.39 7.76 5.35
CA ARG A 46 -12.27 7.53 6.81
C ARG A 46 -10.92 7.93 7.39
N GLY A 47 -9.86 7.98 6.59
CA GLY A 47 -8.55 8.42 7.05
C GLY A 47 -8.41 9.93 7.23
N THR A 48 -9.42 10.72 6.84
CA THR A 48 -9.26 12.18 6.71
C THR A 48 -8.96 12.80 8.07
N ASN A 49 -7.91 13.61 8.13
CA ASN A 49 -7.38 14.23 9.36
C ASN A 49 -6.83 13.23 10.40
N LEU A 50 -6.63 11.96 10.03
CA LEU A 50 -5.96 10.98 10.87
C LEU A 50 -4.49 10.87 10.49
N THR A 51 -3.66 10.48 11.46
CA THR A 51 -2.35 9.93 11.13
C THR A 51 -2.50 8.61 10.37
N CYS A 52 -1.44 8.21 9.66
CA CYS A 52 -1.46 6.92 8.94
C CYS A 52 -1.72 5.74 9.89
N GLU A 53 -1.27 5.81 11.14
CA GLU A 53 -1.49 4.77 12.15
C GLU A 53 -2.94 4.74 12.62
N GLU A 54 -3.49 5.87 13.05
CA GLU A 54 -4.89 5.98 13.46
C GLU A 54 -5.85 5.55 12.34
N TRP A 55 -5.53 5.89 11.09
CA TRP A 55 -6.31 5.46 9.96
C TRP A 55 -6.29 3.94 9.79
N LEU A 56 -5.12 3.30 9.80
CA LEU A 56 -5.01 1.85 9.67
C LEU A 56 -5.71 1.12 10.83
N ILE A 57 -5.64 1.66 12.05
CA ILE A 57 -6.37 1.14 13.21
C ILE A 57 -7.88 1.26 12.98
N SER A 58 -8.36 2.43 12.52
CA SER A 58 -9.79 2.63 12.27
C SER A 58 -10.37 1.67 11.23
N LEU A 59 -9.54 1.16 10.31
CA LEU A 59 -9.94 0.17 9.32
C LEU A 59 -10.09 -1.24 9.91
N GLN A 60 -9.39 -1.56 11.01
CA GLN A 60 -9.54 -2.84 11.70
C GLN A 60 -10.88 -2.99 12.42
N GLU A 61 -11.53 -1.86 12.72
CA GLU A 61 -12.83 -1.81 13.40
C GLU A 61 -14.03 -1.95 12.43
N LEU A 62 -13.79 -2.16 11.13
CA LEU A 62 -14.84 -2.27 10.10
C LEU A 62 -15.15 -3.72 9.64
N GLU A 63 -16.35 -3.88 9.08
CA GLU A 63 -16.91 -5.10 8.49
C GLU A 63 -16.21 -5.59 7.19
N GLU A 64 -16.49 -6.85 6.86
CA GLU A 64 -15.99 -7.71 5.76
C GLU A 64 -14.49 -7.64 5.42
N ASP A 65 -13.79 -8.70 5.82
CA ASP A 65 -12.40 -9.02 5.51
C ASP A 65 -11.97 -8.70 4.06
N GLU A 66 -12.88 -8.83 3.08
CA GLU A 66 -12.54 -8.72 1.66
C GLU A 66 -12.30 -7.27 1.21
N ALA A 67 -13.16 -6.33 1.57
CA ALA A 67 -12.99 -4.91 1.21
C ALA A 67 -11.71 -4.33 1.85
N ILE A 68 -11.43 -4.73 3.09
CA ILE A 68 -10.20 -4.36 3.81
C ILE A 68 -8.97 -4.95 3.10
N ARG A 69 -9.00 -6.24 2.71
CA ARG A 69 -7.90 -6.86 1.95
C ARG A 69 -7.65 -6.13 0.64
N GLN A 70 -8.70 -5.83 -0.13
CA GLN A 70 -8.59 -5.06 -1.37
C GLN A 70 -7.97 -3.68 -1.12
N PHE A 71 -8.41 -2.99 -0.07
CA PHE A 71 -7.88 -1.70 0.33
C PHE A 71 -6.38 -1.75 0.66
N LEU A 72 -5.96 -2.72 1.45
CA LEU A 72 -4.56 -2.89 1.85
C LEU A 72 -3.66 -3.28 0.66
N VAL A 73 -4.17 -4.11 -0.27
CA VAL A 73 -3.47 -4.41 -1.52
C VAL A 73 -3.33 -3.14 -2.37
N ALA A 74 -4.38 -2.33 -2.48
CA ALA A 74 -4.31 -1.06 -3.20
C ALA A 74 -3.29 -0.08 -2.61
N LEU A 75 -3.21 0.05 -1.27
CA LEU A 75 -2.14 0.82 -0.60
C LEU A 75 -0.75 0.31 -1.00
N TRP A 76 -0.55 -1.00 -1.04
CA TRP A 76 0.72 -1.59 -1.49
C TRP A 76 1.03 -1.23 -2.95
N PHE A 77 0.06 -1.28 -3.85
CA PHE A 77 0.24 -0.89 -5.25
C PHE A 77 0.58 0.60 -5.39
N ILE A 78 -0.05 1.48 -4.62
CA ILE A 78 0.27 2.92 -4.58
C ILE A 78 1.73 3.13 -4.16
N TRP A 79 2.14 2.49 -3.06
CA TRP A 79 3.52 2.55 -2.59
C TRP A 79 4.51 2.00 -3.62
N ASN A 80 4.20 0.84 -4.21
CA ASN A 80 5.03 0.21 -5.24
C ASN A 80 5.17 1.13 -6.46
N LYS A 81 4.08 1.79 -6.84
CA LYS A 81 4.05 2.72 -7.95
C LYS A 81 4.88 3.97 -7.68
N ARG A 82 4.76 4.57 -6.49
CA ARG A 82 5.62 5.68 -6.02
C ARG A 82 7.09 5.32 -6.15
N ASN A 83 7.44 4.13 -5.65
CA ASN A 83 8.81 3.63 -5.68
C ASN A 83 9.35 3.42 -7.10
N ASN A 84 8.53 2.83 -7.97
CA ASN A 84 8.89 2.69 -9.38
C ASN A 84 9.05 4.04 -10.09
N GLN A 85 8.24 5.04 -9.73
CA GLN A 85 8.40 6.39 -10.27
C GLN A 85 9.72 7.01 -9.81
N MET A 86 10.06 6.87 -8.51
CA MET A 86 11.31 7.38 -7.93
C MET A 86 12.56 6.76 -8.55
N TRP A 87 12.62 5.43 -8.64
CA TRP A 87 13.86 4.72 -8.99
C TRP A 87 13.93 4.29 -10.45
N ASN A 88 12.79 4.03 -11.09
CA ASN A 88 12.74 3.47 -12.44
C ASN A 88 12.12 4.45 -13.47
N LYS A 89 11.63 5.63 -13.05
CA LYS A 89 10.96 6.64 -13.91
C LYS A 89 9.84 6.08 -14.79
N LYS A 90 9.22 4.97 -14.38
CA LYS A 90 8.16 4.31 -15.15
C LYS A 90 6.83 5.00 -14.88
N LYS A 91 6.20 5.53 -15.93
CA LYS A 91 4.82 6.04 -15.87
C LYS A 91 3.82 4.88 -15.96
N MET A 92 2.72 5.02 -15.22
CA MET A 92 1.55 4.12 -15.19
C MET A 92 0.43 5.02 -14.71
N GLU A 93 -0.69 4.88 -15.37
CA GLU A 93 -1.83 5.75 -15.14
C GLU A 93 -2.52 5.42 -13.81
N GLU A 94 -3.05 6.45 -13.17
CA GLU A 94 -3.70 6.37 -11.85
C GLU A 94 -4.85 5.36 -11.83
N TYR A 95 -5.63 5.32 -12.92
CA TYR A 95 -6.82 4.47 -13.05
C TYR A 95 -6.51 2.96 -13.06
N GLU A 96 -5.26 2.55 -13.32
CA GLU A 96 -4.92 1.13 -13.38
C GLU A 96 -4.65 0.52 -12.00
N ILE A 97 -4.42 1.34 -10.97
CA ILE A 97 -3.95 0.87 -9.67
C ILE A 97 -4.97 -0.04 -8.99
N ILE A 98 -6.23 0.40 -8.91
CA ILE A 98 -7.32 -0.35 -8.27
C ILE A 98 -7.58 -1.66 -9.04
N ASN A 99 -7.73 -1.59 -10.36
CA ASN A 99 -7.95 -2.77 -11.21
C ASN A 99 -6.80 -3.78 -11.14
N ARG A 100 -5.55 -3.33 -10.89
CA ARG A 100 -4.40 -4.22 -10.68
C ARG A 100 -4.43 -4.84 -9.28
N ALA A 101 -4.83 -4.07 -8.27
CA ALA A 101 -4.99 -4.56 -6.90
C ALA A 101 -6.05 -5.65 -6.81
N GLU A 102 -7.22 -5.43 -7.40
CA GLU A 102 -8.33 -6.38 -7.44
C GLU A 102 -7.93 -7.70 -8.13
N ARG A 103 -7.37 -7.61 -9.35
CA ARG A 103 -6.90 -8.80 -10.08
C ARG A 103 -5.83 -9.56 -9.32
N TRP A 104 -4.88 -8.84 -8.72
CA TRP A 104 -3.82 -9.47 -7.95
C TRP A 104 -4.39 -10.22 -6.73
N LEU A 105 -5.36 -9.64 -6.03
CA LEU A 105 -6.00 -10.29 -4.88
C LEU A 105 -6.79 -11.53 -5.31
N ALA A 106 -7.55 -11.45 -6.42
CA ALA A 106 -8.27 -12.59 -6.96
C ALA A 106 -7.32 -13.76 -7.30
N GLU A 107 -6.24 -13.48 -8.05
CA GLU A 107 -5.20 -14.47 -8.38
C GLU A 107 -4.56 -15.07 -7.12
N TYR A 108 -4.31 -14.23 -6.09
CA TYR A 108 -3.72 -14.68 -4.83
C TYR A 108 -4.66 -15.60 -4.04
N LEU A 109 -5.95 -15.27 -3.95
CA LEU A 109 -6.94 -16.09 -3.25
C LEU A 109 -7.16 -17.42 -3.97
N GLU A 110 -7.29 -17.41 -5.31
CA GLU A 110 -7.36 -18.62 -6.13
C GLU A 110 -6.13 -19.52 -5.93
N TYR A 111 -4.94 -18.91 -5.85
CA TYR A 111 -3.72 -19.62 -5.55
C TYR A 111 -3.73 -20.25 -4.14
N GLN A 112 -4.18 -19.52 -3.12
CA GLN A 112 -4.27 -20.04 -1.75
C GLN A 112 -5.26 -21.21 -1.65
N THR A 113 -6.41 -21.13 -2.33
CA THR A 113 -7.39 -22.22 -2.38
C THR A 113 -6.84 -23.43 -3.15
N SER A 114 -6.13 -23.22 -4.25
CA SER A 114 -5.54 -24.29 -5.07
C SER A 114 -4.31 -24.94 -4.44
N SER A 115 -3.48 -24.17 -3.74
CA SER A 115 -2.26 -24.65 -3.10
C SER A 115 -2.53 -25.48 -1.83
N ALA A 116 -3.78 -25.49 -1.34
CA ALA A 116 -4.25 -26.48 -0.37
C ALA A 116 -4.25 -27.92 -0.95
N MET A 117 -4.06 -28.11 -2.26
CA MET A 117 -4.01 -29.41 -2.93
C MET A 117 -2.62 -29.81 -3.48
N THR A 118 -1.60 -28.94 -3.50
CA THR A 118 -0.21 -29.34 -3.83
C THR A 118 0.82 -28.23 -3.52
N PRO A 119 2.02 -28.54 -2.97
CA PRO A 119 2.96 -27.51 -2.51
C PRO A 119 4.10 -27.27 -3.52
N THR A 120 3.94 -26.44 -4.56
CA THR A 120 5.12 -26.10 -5.40
C THR A 120 5.07 -24.81 -6.23
N ARG A 121 4.49 -23.70 -5.75
CA ARG A 121 4.81 -22.38 -6.34
C ARG A 121 5.14 -21.35 -5.26
N THR A 122 6.34 -20.81 -5.31
CA THR A 122 6.75 -19.71 -4.43
C THR A 122 5.94 -18.46 -4.80
N PRO A 123 5.29 -17.77 -3.85
CA PRO A 123 4.69 -16.47 -4.12
C PRO A 123 5.79 -15.51 -4.60
N PRO A 124 5.48 -14.54 -5.48
CA PRO A 124 6.46 -13.55 -5.89
C PRO A 124 7.05 -12.88 -4.65
N SER A 125 8.36 -12.99 -4.46
CA SER A 125 9.14 -12.63 -3.26
C SER A 125 8.98 -11.18 -2.76
N ARG A 126 8.15 -10.35 -3.42
CA ARG A 126 7.88 -8.95 -3.08
C ARG A 126 6.39 -8.64 -2.88
N ALA A 127 5.50 -9.63 -2.93
CA ALA A 127 4.07 -9.46 -2.69
C ALA A 127 3.76 -9.09 -1.24
N PRO A 128 2.65 -8.35 -0.98
CA PRO A 128 2.13 -8.19 0.37
C PRO A 128 1.74 -9.56 0.94
N GLN A 129 2.32 -9.93 2.07
CA GLN A 129 1.86 -11.10 2.83
C GLN A 129 0.53 -10.71 3.49
N ILE A 130 -0.58 -11.12 2.88
CA ILE A 130 -1.90 -11.02 3.50
C ILE A 130 -1.95 -12.12 4.58
N SER A 131 -1.41 -11.80 5.75
CA SER A 131 -1.52 -12.60 6.98
C SER A 131 -2.31 -11.80 8.03
N ALA A 132 -2.70 -12.43 9.14
CA ALA A 132 -3.41 -11.77 10.24
C ALA A 132 -2.72 -10.49 10.75
N ASN A 133 -1.43 -10.32 10.47
CA ASN A 133 -0.68 -9.09 10.68
C ASN A 133 -0.32 -8.46 9.33
N TYR A 134 -0.77 -7.23 9.09
CA TYR A 134 -0.45 -6.48 7.88
C TYR A 134 0.78 -5.57 8.10
N LYS A 135 1.77 -5.65 7.21
CA LYS A 135 2.95 -4.77 7.23
C LYS A 135 3.05 -3.98 5.94
N ILE A 136 2.79 -2.67 6.02
CA ILE A 136 2.99 -1.74 4.90
C ILE A 136 4.38 -1.12 5.05
N ASN A 137 5.34 -1.58 4.27
CA ASN A 137 6.71 -1.04 4.31
C ASN A 137 6.78 0.29 3.56
N CYS A 138 6.71 1.43 4.25
CA CYS A 138 7.05 2.73 3.66
C CYS A 138 8.48 3.10 4.05
N ASN A 139 9.37 3.38 3.09
CA ASN A 139 10.76 3.82 3.35
C ASN A 139 10.86 5.23 3.98
N ILE A 140 9.76 5.75 4.54
CA ILE A 140 9.75 6.93 5.41
C ILE A 140 10.00 6.40 6.82
N PRO A 141 11.09 6.79 7.50
CA PRO A 141 11.53 6.14 8.72
C PRO A 141 10.42 6.13 9.78
N PHE A 142 9.81 4.96 9.99
CA PHE A 142 8.98 4.69 11.15
C PHE A 142 9.88 4.64 12.37
N ARG A 143 9.67 5.54 13.35
CA ARG A 143 9.99 5.21 14.75
C ARG A 143 8.81 4.41 15.31
N LEU A 144 8.70 3.15 14.93
CA LEU A 144 7.89 2.20 15.67
C LEU A 144 8.61 1.94 16.99
N LYS A 145 8.06 2.44 18.10
CA LYS A 145 8.32 1.80 19.39
C LYS A 145 7.67 0.42 19.31
N SER A 146 8.51 -0.59 19.43
CA SER A 146 8.13 -1.99 19.39
C SER A 146 6.98 -2.27 20.36
N TYR A 147 5.80 -2.62 19.84
CA TYR A 147 4.76 -3.29 20.61
C TYR A 147 4.45 -4.62 19.92
N PHE A 148 5.22 -5.63 20.33
CA PHE A 148 4.91 -7.05 20.19
C PHE A 148 5.57 -7.79 21.35
N VAL A 149 4.79 -8.00 22.42
CA VAL A 149 4.88 -9.10 23.41
C VAL A 149 3.46 -9.12 23.99
N ARG A 150 2.62 -10.16 23.84
CA ARG A 150 2.85 -11.60 23.98
C ARG A 150 1.72 -12.35 23.27
#